data_AF-A0A1F7X8H1-F1
#
_entry.id   AF-A0A1F7X8H1-F1
#
_cell.length_a   1.000
_cell.length_b   1.000
_cell.length_c   1.000
_cell.angle_alpha   90.00
_cell.angle_beta   90.00
_cell.angle_gamma   90.00
#
_symmetry.space_group_name_H-M   'P 1'
#
loop_
_entity.id
_entity.type
_entity.pdbx_description
1 polymer ?
#
loop_
_entity_poly.entity_id
_entity_poly.type
_entity_poly.pdbx_seq_one_letter_code
_entity_poly.pdbx_strand_id
1 'polypeptide(L)'
;MILAYNLSPTLKDLIIKIDKTRTELLLLPLSPKVELRLRWEAQVAKVYWSLVLSANRLSKNQMAKILNSDTKLKHSKEELEVGNYKKGLNYISQEWTGNGRQATLNTLSTLFNIVCKPTVTRTQSISSKNKRELNVIFEYLHSSPEHPAIQAGISQASLIDLAPFEEGNGRMARLLPYLYLYKQGFDCRGMLALDEFYRRDLIGLNMAIKSLKNNKSLTLWLEFFVKGLYIQLLKAFEAARESKFSMDISSALTKLNNRQKEILTILDVPGSKITNKVVQNTFKVSQITASRDLTKLHNLNLIFVHGKGRSTYYTRV
;
A
#
# COMPACT_ATOMS: atom_id res chain seq x y z
N MET A 1 17.30 -17.10 18.06
CA MET A 1 15.96 -17.48 17.54
C MET A 1 16.10 -18.72 16.63
N ILE A 2 15.14 -19.64 16.63
CA ILE A 2 15.16 -20.78 15.69
C ILE A 2 14.58 -20.32 14.34
N LEU A 3 15.35 -20.48 13.26
CA LEU A 3 14.94 -20.13 11.89
C LEU A 3 14.43 -21.32 11.07
N ALA A 4 14.38 -22.51 11.67
CA ALA A 4 13.94 -23.73 10.99
C ALA A 4 12.42 -23.71 10.72
N TYR A 5 12.01 -24.13 9.53
CA TYR A 5 10.61 -24.32 9.17
C TYR A 5 10.48 -25.33 8.03
N ASN A 6 9.28 -25.89 7.88
CA ASN A 6 8.95 -26.83 6.81
C ASN A 6 8.01 -26.14 5.81
N LEU A 7 8.27 -26.33 4.51
CA LEU A 7 7.33 -25.95 3.46
C LEU A 7 6.18 -26.97 3.41
N SER A 8 5.21 -26.80 4.30
CA SER A 8 3.99 -27.62 4.32
C SER A 8 3.22 -27.50 2.99
N PRO A 9 2.35 -28.48 2.66
CA PRO A 9 1.48 -28.38 1.48
C PRO A 9 0.65 -27.09 1.48
N THR A 10 0.14 -26.68 2.64
CA THR A 10 -0.62 -25.43 2.83
C THR A 10 0.24 -24.21 2.48
N LEU A 11 1.47 -24.15 3.00
CA LEU A 11 2.36 -23.01 2.77
C LEU A 11 2.75 -22.90 1.28
N LYS A 12 3.03 -24.04 0.63
CA LYS A 12 3.33 -24.09 -0.81
C LYS A 12 2.15 -23.60 -1.66
N ASP A 13 0.95 -24.08 -1.37
CA ASP A 13 -0.27 -23.66 -2.08
C ASP A 13 -0.53 -22.16 -1.91
N LEU A 14 -0.36 -21.62 -0.70
CA LEU A 14 -0.52 -20.18 -0.45
C LEU A 14 0.50 -19.32 -1.21
N ILE A 15 1.77 -19.76 -1.32
CA ILE A 15 2.79 -19.06 -2.09
C ILE A 15 2.38 -18.99 -3.58
N ILE A 16 1.98 -20.13 -4.16
CA ILE A 16 1.53 -20.19 -5.57
C ILE A 16 0.35 -19.24 -5.80
N LYS A 17 -0.61 -19.22 -4.87
CA LYS A 17 -1.77 -18.32 -4.93
C LYS A 17 -1.36 -16.85 -4.83
N ILE A 18 -0.42 -16.51 -3.96
CA ILE A 18 0.11 -15.15 -3.84
C ILE A 18 0.77 -14.72 -5.15
N ASP A 19 1.61 -15.55 -5.75
CA ASP A 19 2.29 -15.21 -7.02
C ASP A 19 1.31 -15.01 -8.17
N LYS A 20 0.29 -15.87 -8.26
CA LYS A 20 -0.78 -15.75 -9.23
C LYS A 20 -1.54 -14.43 -9.04
N THR A 21 -2.06 -14.16 -7.84
CA THR A 21 -2.85 -12.96 -7.57
C THR A 21 -2.02 -11.68 -7.71
N ARG A 22 -0.74 -11.70 -7.29
CA ARG A 22 0.20 -10.60 -7.52
C ARG A 22 0.34 -10.30 -9.01
N THR A 23 0.58 -11.33 -9.82
CA THR A 23 0.73 -11.19 -11.27
C THR A 23 -0.54 -10.62 -11.89
N GLU A 24 -1.71 -11.17 -11.56
CA GLU A 24 -3.00 -10.68 -12.05
C GLU A 24 -3.26 -9.21 -11.67
N LEU A 25 -2.96 -8.82 -10.43
CA LEU A 25 -3.09 -7.44 -9.95
C LEU A 25 -2.12 -6.48 -10.65
N LEU A 26 -0.87 -6.89 -10.82
CA LEU A 26 0.15 -6.07 -11.49
C LEU A 26 -0.09 -5.92 -12.99
N LEU A 27 -0.78 -6.85 -13.63
CA LEU A 27 -1.17 -6.77 -15.05
C LEU A 27 -2.53 -6.08 -15.26
N LEU A 28 -3.28 -5.83 -14.19
CA LEU A 28 -4.59 -5.19 -14.30
C LEU A 28 -4.43 -3.72 -14.75
N PRO A 29 -5.04 -3.31 -15.88
CA PRO A 29 -5.03 -1.92 -16.29
C PRO A 29 -5.95 -1.12 -15.38
N LEU A 30 -5.38 -0.12 -14.70
CA LEU A 30 -6.08 0.81 -13.83
C LEU A 30 -5.85 2.22 -14.34
N SER A 31 -6.87 3.08 -14.29
CA SER A 31 -6.65 4.50 -14.55
C SER A 31 -5.81 5.10 -13.41
N PRO A 32 -4.97 6.11 -13.69
CA PRO A 32 -4.13 6.74 -12.66
C PRO A 32 -4.93 7.21 -11.44
N LYS A 33 -6.16 7.71 -11.66
CA LYS A 33 -7.06 8.15 -10.59
C LYS A 33 -7.50 7.01 -9.67
N VAL A 34 -7.88 5.86 -10.24
CA VAL A 34 -8.28 4.67 -9.47
C VAL A 34 -7.10 4.13 -8.68
N GLU A 35 -5.95 4.01 -9.33
CA GLU A 35 -4.73 3.53 -8.68
C GLU A 35 -4.34 4.44 -7.50
N LEU A 36 -4.30 5.76 -7.69
CA LEU A 36 -4.00 6.71 -6.62
C LEU A 36 -4.98 6.59 -5.45
N ARG A 37 -6.28 6.42 -5.72
CA ARG A 37 -7.30 6.21 -4.68
C ARG A 37 -7.05 4.93 -3.90
N LEU A 38 -6.84 3.80 -4.58
CA LEU A 38 -6.61 2.50 -3.92
C LEU A 38 -5.31 2.51 -3.09
N ARG A 39 -4.25 3.13 -3.61
CA ARG A 39 -3.00 3.33 -2.87
C ARG A 39 -3.19 4.17 -1.61
N TRP A 40 -3.98 5.25 -1.72
CA TRP A 40 -4.33 6.09 -0.59
C TRP A 40 -5.13 5.33 0.48
N GLU A 41 -6.17 4.62 0.07
CA GLU A 41 -7.00 3.81 0.97
C GLU A 41 -6.17 2.74 1.69
N ALA A 42 -5.27 2.07 0.96
CA ALA A 42 -4.34 1.11 1.52
C ALA A 42 -3.36 1.76 2.50
N GLN A 43 -2.81 2.95 2.19
CA GLN A 43 -1.93 3.67 3.10
C GLN A 43 -2.64 4.04 4.41
N VAL A 44 -3.87 4.58 4.33
CA VAL A 44 -4.70 4.87 5.50
C VAL A 44 -4.95 3.59 6.30
N ALA A 45 -5.27 2.47 5.64
CA ALA A 45 -5.49 1.19 6.29
C ALA A 45 -4.24 0.66 7.01
N LYS A 46 -3.06 0.70 6.36
CA LYS A 46 -1.77 0.31 6.97
C LYS A 46 -1.52 1.06 8.28
N VAL A 47 -1.67 2.39 8.24
CA VAL A 47 -1.42 3.25 9.41
C VAL A 47 -2.47 2.97 10.49
N TYR A 48 -3.76 2.97 10.12
CA TYR A 48 -4.86 2.79 11.06
C TYR A 48 -4.78 1.45 11.81
N TRP A 49 -4.69 0.33 11.09
CA TRP A 49 -4.70 -0.97 11.72
C TRP A 49 -3.45 -1.22 12.56
N SER A 50 -2.27 -0.77 12.12
CA SER A 50 -1.04 -0.89 12.90
C SER A 50 -1.09 -0.11 14.21
N LEU A 51 -1.61 1.12 14.19
CA LEU A 51 -1.65 1.98 15.37
C LEU A 51 -2.77 1.58 16.34
N VAL A 52 -3.92 1.13 15.85
CA VAL A 52 -4.98 0.56 16.70
C VAL A 52 -4.49 -0.69 17.44
N LEU A 53 -3.71 -1.55 16.79
CA LEU A 53 -3.03 -2.69 17.45
C LEU A 53 -2.00 -2.25 18.50
N SER A 54 -1.59 -0.98 18.48
CA SER A 54 -0.72 -0.35 19.48
C SER A 54 -1.47 0.56 20.46
N ALA A 55 -2.79 0.39 20.59
CA ALA A 55 -3.66 1.13 21.48
C ALA A 55 -3.79 2.64 21.19
N ASN A 56 -3.49 3.08 19.96
CA ASN A 56 -3.82 4.42 19.51
C ASN A 56 -5.35 4.55 19.34
N ARG A 57 -5.92 5.65 19.86
CA ARG A 57 -7.37 5.83 20.00
C ARG A 57 -8.00 6.66 18.88
N LEU A 58 -7.21 7.21 17.96
CA LEU A 58 -7.74 8.03 16.87
C LEU A 58 -8.61 7.20 15.92
N SER A 59 -9.72 7.78 15.49
CA SER A 59 -10.57 7.17 14.47
C SER A 59 -9.89 7.15 13.10
N LYS A 60 -10.32 6.23 12.23
CA LYS A 60 -9.81 6.16 10.84
C LYS A 60 -9.96 7.50 10.09
N ASN A 61 -11.05 8.22 10.33
CA ASN A 61 -11.31 9.53 9.72
C ASN A 61 -10.34 10.61 10.23
N GLN A 62 -10.03 10.63 11.52
CA GLN A 62 -9.03 11.54 12.08
C GLN A 62 -7.64 11.25 11.50
N MET A 63 -7.24 9.98 11.47
CA MET A 63 -5.97 9.59 10.86
C MET A 63 -5.90 9.95 9.38
N ALA A 64 -6.96 9.72 8.61
CA ALA A 64 -7.01 10.10 7.20
C ALA A 64 -6.83 11.61 6.98
N LYS A 65 -7.41 12.46 7.86
CA LYS A 65 -7.20 13.91 7.82
C LYS A 65 -5.74 14.28 8.08
N ILE A 66 -5.11 13.69 9.09
CA ILE A 66 -3.69 13.92 9.44
C ILE A 66 -2.78 13.49 8.29
N LEU A 67 -3.08 12.35 7.66
CA LEU A 67 -2.30 11.86 6.53
C LEU A 67 -2.42 12.78 5.31
N ASN A 68 -3.50 13.54 5.16
CA ASN A 68 -3.77 14.42 4.02
C ASN A 68 -3.31 15.87 4.27
N SER A 69 -3.07 16.26 5.52
CA SER A 69 -2.58 17.60 5.87
C SER A 69 -1.05 17.69 5.75
N ASP A 70 -0.57 18.70 5.03
CA ASP A 70 0.85 19.08 4.97
C ASP A 70 1.30 19.97 6.14
N THR A 71 0.37 20.37 7.01
CA THR A 71 0.60 21.37 8.05
C THR A 71 1.09 20.75 9.36
N LYS A 72 2.06 21.43 9.98
CA LYS A 72 2.51 21.21 11.37
C LYS A 72 1.32 21.45 12.32
N LEU A 73 0.50 20.44 12.56
CA LEU A 73 -0.52 20.53 13.60
C LEU A 73 0.18 20.50 14.98
N LYS A 74 -0.44 21.09 15.99
CA LYS A 74 0.01 20.96 17.38
C LYS A 74 -0.26 19.50 17.80
N HIS A 75 0.69 18.62 17.51
CA HIS A 75 0.41 17.18 17.51
C HIS A 75 0.36 16.60 18.93
N SER A 76 -0.73 15.91 19.26
CA SER A 76 -0.70 14.96 20.39
C SER A 76 0.29 13.83 20.08
N LYS A 77 0.66 13.04 21.11
CA LYS A 77 1.49 11.85 20.91
C LYS A 77 0.89 10.94 19.83
N GLU A 78 -0.41 10.66 19.90
CA GLU A 78 -1.12 9.81 18.96
C GLU A 78 -1.09 10.34 17.52
N GLU A 79 -1.16 11.66 17.33
CA GLU A 79 -1.09 12.28 16.01
C GLU A 79 0.33 12.24 15.42
N LEU A 80 1.35 12.41 16.27
CA LEU A 80 2.75 12.22 15.87
C LEU A 80 2.99 10.79 15.39
N GLU A 81 2.43 9.78 16.07
CA GLU A 81 2.56 8.38 15.66
C GLU A 81 2.00 8.12 14.26
N VAL A 82 0.87 8.74 13.91
CA VAL A 82 0.27 8.66 12.57
C VAL A 82 1.22 9.21 11.51
N GLY A 83 1.74 10.43 11.73
CA GLY A 83 2.68 11.06 10.81
C GLY A 83 4.00 10.29 10.68
N ASN A 84 4.53 9.78 11.79
CA ASN A 84 5.78 9.02 11.82
C ASN A 84 5.65 7.67 11.12
N TYR A 85 4.52 6.97 11.30
CA TYR A 85 4.27 5.71 10.59
C TYR A 85 4.14 5.94 9.08
N LYS A 86 3.47 7.02 8.64
CA LYS A 86 3.46 7.44 7.22
C LYS A 86 4.87 7.67 6.69
N LYS A 87 5.72 8.40 7.44
CA LYS A 87 7.12 8.63 7.05
C LYS A 87 7.90 7.32 6.91
N GLY A 88 7.70 6.36 7.81
CA GLY A 88 8.32 5.03 7.74
C GLY A 88 7.90 4.26 6.48
N LEU A 89 6.61 4.24 6.17
CA LEU A 89 6.09 3.63 4.94
C LEU A 89 6.63 4.33 3.68
N ASN A 90 6.69 5.65 3.69
CA ASN A 90 7.24 6.44 2.59
C ASN A 90 8.73 6.11 2.36
N TYR A 91 9.53 6.09 3.44
CA TYR A 91 10.93 5.69 3.38
C TYR A 91 11.10 4.30 2.77
N ILE A 92 10.29 3.32 3.18
CA ILE A 92 10.31 1.98 2.59
C ILE A 92 10.01 2.05 1.09
N SER A 93 8.94 2.73 0.70
CA SER A 93 8.52 2.81 -0.70
C SER A 93 9.54 3.53 -1.60
N GLN A 94 10.29 4.49 -1.07
CA GLN A 94 11.25 5.27 -1.84
C GLN A 94 12.61 4.57 -1.95
N GLU A 95 13.10 3.99 -0.85
CA GLU A 95 14.45 3.44 -0.81
C GLU A 95 14.54 1.95 -1.19
N TRP A 96 13.45 1.20 -1.05
CA TRP A 96 13.48 -0.26 -1.14
C TRP A 96 12.75 -0.84 -2.35
N THR A 97 11.88 -0.08 -3.02
CA THR A 97 11.16 -0.58 -4.19
C THR A 97 12.13 -0.94 -5.32
N GLY A 98 12.14 -2.20 -5.74
CA GLY A 98 13.01 -2.68 -6.82
C GLY A 98 14.52 -2.56 -6.54
N ASN A 99 14.92 -2.41 -5.26
CA ASN A 99 16.30 -2.21 -4.88
C ASN A 99 16.95 -3.50 -4.39
N GLY A 100 18.16 -3.82 -4.88
CA GLY A 100 18.98 -4.94 -4.43
C GLY A 100 19.65 -4.76 -3.06
N ARG A 101 19.57 -3.57 -2.44
CA ARG A 101 20.12 -3.28 -1.10
C ARG A 101 19.71 -4.32 -0.07
N GLN A 102 20.60 -4.61 0.86
CA GLN A 102 20.38 -5.58 1.94
C GLN A 102 19.93 -4.86 3.20
N ALA A 103 18.90 -5.39 3.86
CA ALA A 103 18.46 -4.86 5.15
C ALA A 103 19.51 -5.19 6.21
N THR A 104 19.87 -4.21 7.03
CA THR A 104 20.86 -4.36 8.10
C THR A 104 20.32 -3.83 9.42
N LEU A 105 21.08 -4.00 10.51
CA LEU A 105 20.82 -3.31 11.78
C LEU A 105 20.70 -1.79 11.64
N ASN A 106 21.46 -1.19 10.71
CA ASN A 106 21.37 0.24 10.46
C ASN A 106 20.01 0.60 9.85
N THR A 107 19.53 -0.19 8.88
CA THR A 107 18.19 -0.03 8.31
C THR A 107 17.11 -0.09 9.39
N LEU A 108 17.19 -1.07 10.29
CA LEU A 108 16.25 -1.21 11.40
C LEU A 108 16.30 0.00 12.33
N SER A 109 17.50 0.50 12.64
CA SER A 109 17.70 1.68 13.48
C SER A 109 17.16 2.95 12.83
N THR A 110 17.36 3.12 11.51
CA THR A 110 16.78 4.22 10.73
C THR A 110 15.26 4.19 10.78
N LEU A 111 14.63 3.03 10.53
CA LEU A 111 13.18 2.87 10.63
C LEU A 111 12.67 3.19 12.05
N PHE A 112 13.37 2.71 13.08
CA PHE A 112 13.01 3.00 14.47
C PHE A 112 13.09 4.49 14.79
N ASN A 113 14.15 5.16 14.33
CA ASN A 113 14.35 6.60 14.50
C ASN A 113 13.26 7.43 13.81
N ILE A 114 12.75 6.97 12.67
CA ILE A 114 11.66 7.64 11.94
C ILE A 114 10.32 7.40 12.63
N VAL A 115 10.02 6.14 12.98
CA VAL A 115 8.65 5.73 13.36
C VAL A 115 8.38 5.82 14.85
N CYS A 116 9.32 5.39 15.69
CA CYS A 116 9.08 5.20 17.12
C CYS A 116 9.79 6.25 17.98
N LYS A 117 11.07 6.54 17.71
CA LYS A 117 11.92 7.42 18.55
C LYS A 117 11.27 8.76 18.94
N PRO A 118 10.53 9.47 18.08
CA PRO A 118 9.92 10.75 18.46
C PRO A 118 8.76 10.65 19.47
N THR A 119 8.28 9.44 19.78
CA THR A 119 7.05 9.23 20.59
C THR A 119 7.23 8.25 21.75
N VAL A 120 8.32 7.50 21.78
CA VAL A 120 8.64 6.60 22.90
C VAL A 120 9.28 7.37 24.05
N THR A 121 8.99 6.96 25.28
CA THR A 121 9.50 7.63 26.47
C THR A 121 10.89 7.11 26.82
N ARG A 122 11.13 5.82 26.61
CA ARG A 122 12.41 5.16 26.86
C ARG A 122 13.11 4.82 25.55
N THR A 123 14.36 5.26 25.42
CA THR A 123 15.24 4.85 24.33
C THR A 123 16.51 4.26 24.91
N GLN A 124 16.62 2.94 24.86
CA GLN A 124 17.87 2.23 25.14
C GLN A 124 18.44 1.68 23.84
N SER A 125 19.77 1.59 23.80
CA SER A 125 20.45 0.91 22.69
C SER A 125 20.07 -0.57 22.69
N ILE A 126 19.88 -1.15 21.50
CA ILE A 126 19.69 -2.59 21.37
C ILE A 126 20.86 -3.32 22.05
N SER A 127 20.54 -4.29 22.91
CA SER A 127 21.54 -5.06 23.65
C SER A 127 22.53 -5.76 22.71
N SER A 128 23.78 -5.98 23.17
CA SER A 128 24.79 -6.68 22.38
C SER A 128 24.34 -8.08 21.95
N LYS A 129 23.56 -8.76 22.78
CA LYS A 129 22.94 -10.06 22.45
C LYS A 129 21.96 -9.92 21.28
N ASN A 130 21.01 -8.98 21.37
CA ASN A 130 20.00 -8.78 20.32
C ASN A 130 20.62 -8.29 19.01
N LYS A 131 21.69 -7.48 19.07
CA LYS A 131 22.46 -7.08 17.88
C LYS A 131 23.06 -8.29 17.15
N ARG A 132 23.69 -9.22 17.89
CA ARG A 132 24.26 -10.44 17.31
C ARG A 132 23.19 -11.30 16.64
N GLU A 133 22.07 -11.55 17.34
CA GLU A 133 20.95 -12.33 16.81
C GLU A 133 20.35 -11.69 15.55
N LEU A 134 20.10 -10.39 15.57
CA LEU A 134 19.56 -9.65 14.42
C LEU A 134 20.50 -9.67 13.22
N ASN A 135 21.81 -9.60 13.42
CA ASN A 135 22.78 -9.73 12.33
C ASN A 135 22.68 -11.11 11.66
N VAL A 136 22.65 -12.19 12.46
CA VAL A 136 22.47 -13.55 11.94
C VAL A 136 21.17 -13.68 11.14
N ILE A 137 20.08 -13.07 11.63
CA ILE A 137 18.79 -13.05 10.92
C ILE A 137 18.87 -12.27 9.61
N PHE A 138 19.50 -11.10 9.59
CA PHE A 138 19.64 -10.31 8.37
C PHE A 138 20.53 -11.01 7.34
N GLU A 139 21.62 -11.64 7.78
CA GLU A 139 22.49 -12.47 6.93
C GLU A 139 21.72 -13.66 6.34
N TYR A 140 20.91 -14.34 7.15
CA TYR A 140 20.03 -15.42 6.68
C TYR A 140 19.02 -14.91 5.64
N LEU A 141 18.31 -13.81 5.92
CA LEU A 141 17.33 -13.23 5.01
C LEU A 141 17.95 -12.67 3.72
N HIS A 142 19.23 -12.32 3.75
CA HIS A 142 19.97 -11.92 2.56
C HIS A 142 20.41 -13.14 1.72
N SER A 143 21.00 -14.14 2.36
CA SER A 143 21.63 -15.27 1.68
C SER A 143 20.64 -16.33 1.19
N SER A 144 19.46 -16.42 1.81
CA SER A 144 18.49 -17.47 1.48
C SER A 144 17.62 -17.09 0.26
N PRO A 145 17.46 -17.99 -0.73
CA PRO A 145 16.64 -17.76 -1.92
C PRO A 145 15.13 -17.86 -1.65
N GLU A 146 14.70 -17.50 -0.44
CA GLU A 146 13.32 -17.67 -0.01
C GLU A 146 12.38 -16.73 -0.74
N HIS A 147 11.16 -17.23 -0.92
CA HIS A 147 10.06 -16.43 -1.42
C HIS A 147 9.83 -15.18 -0.55
N PRO A 148 9.54 -13.98 -1.12
CA PRO A 148 9.42 -12.73 -0.36
C PRO A 148 8.38 -12.74 0.76
N ALA A 149 7.30 -13.50 0.58
CA ALA A 149 6.31 -13.74 1.62
C ALA A 149 6.92 -14.41 2.87
N ILE A 150 7.84 -15.36 2.67
CA ILE A 150 8.53 -16.05 3.75
C ILE A 150 9.55 -15.12 4.41
N GLN A 151 10.34 -14.38 3.62
CA GLN A 151 11.28 -13.39 4.15
C GLN A 151 10.57 -12.34 5.02
N ALA A 152 9.43 -11.82 4.53
CA ALA A 152 8.59 -10.89 5.26
C ALA A 152 8.07 -11.50 6.57
N GLY A 153 7.58 -12.74 6.53
CA GLY A 153 7.06 -13.47 7.69
C GLY A 153 8.14 -13.74 8.75
N ILE A 154 9.33 -14.20 8.33
CA ILE A 154 10.48 -14.42 9.22
C ILE A 154 10.89 -13.09 9.86
N SER A 155 10.99 -12.01 9.08
CA SER A 155 11.37 -10.69 9.62
C SER A 155 10.40 -10.18 10.71
N GLN A 156 9.10 -10.45 10.57
CA GLN A 156 8.11 -10.11 11.59
C GLN A 156 8.29 -10.97 12.84
N ALA A 157 8.41 -12.30 12.68
CA ALA A 157 8.62 -13.23 13.79
C ALA A 157 9.86 -12.85 14.59
N SER A 158 10.94 -12.50 13.92
CA SER A 158 12.20 -12.12 14.55
C SER A 158 12.07 -10.91 15.47
N LEU A 159 11.33 -9.88 15.04
CA LEU A 159 11.11 -8.71 15.90
C LEU A 159 10.12 -8.98 17.04
N ILE A 160 9.14 -9.86 16.83
CA ILE A 160 8.21 -10.28 17.90
C ILE A 160 8.94 -11.08 18.97
N ASP A 161 9.79 -12.03 18.57
CA ASP A 161 10.49 -12.92 19.49
C ASP A 161 11.61 -12.20 20.26
N LEU A 162 12.45 -11.42 19.54
CA LEU A 162 13.58 -10.74 20.16
C LEU A 162 13.17 -9.48 20.94
N ALA A 163 12.10 -8.79 20.51
CA ALA A 163 11.65 -7.51 21.06
C ALA A 163 12.81 -6.55 21.40
N PRO A 164 13.62 -6.12 20.39
CA PRO A 164 14.93 -5.52 20.64
C PRO A 164 14.91 -4.12 21.24
N PHE A 165 13.75 -3.46 21.29
CA PHE A 165 13.56 -2.11 21.83
C PHE A 165 12.81 -2.15 23.16
N GLU A 166 12.91 -1.08 23.96
CA GLU A 166 12.08 -0.92 25.16
C GLU A 166 10.60 -0.69 24.82
N GLU A 167 10.35 0.15 23.81
CA GLU A 167 9.02 0.51 23.34
C GLU A 167 8.95 0.47 21.81
N GLY A 168 7.77 0.23 21.26
CA GLY A 168 7.54 0.29 19.81
C GLY A 168 7.83 -1.00 19.03
N ASN A 169 8.24 -2.09 19.68
CA ASN A 169 8.48 -3.39 19.03
C ASN A 169 7.32 -3.85 18.14
N GLY A 170 6.08 -3.72 18.61
CA GLY A 170 4.90 -4.13 17.82
C GLY A 170 4.74 -3.35 16.52
N ARG A 171 5.02 -2.03 16.53
CA ARG A 171 4.99 -1.19 15.31
C ARG A 171 6.12 -1.57 14.36
N MET A 172 7.32 -1.78 14.90
CA MET A 172 8.47 -2.21 14.10
C MET A 172 8.26 -3.59 13.48
N ALA A 173 7.72 -4.54 14.24
CA ALA A 173 7.42 -5.90 13.77
C ALA A 173 6.39 -5.91 12.64
N ARG A 174 5.42 -4.99 12.64
CA ARG A 174 4.45 -4.82 11.53
C ARG A 174 5.01 -4.04 10.35
N LEU A 175 5.96 -3.13 10.58
CA LEU A 175 6.54 -2.28 9.55
C LEU A 175 7.62 -3.00 8.72
N LEU A 176 8.53 -3.75 9.38
CA LEU A 176 9.67 -4.40 8.73
C LEU A 176 9.28 -5.38 7.58
N PRO A 177 8.20 -6.16 7.67
CA PRO A 177 7.78 -7.06 6.59
C PRO A 177 7.50 -6.33 5.29
N TYR A 178 6.97 -5.10 5.34
CA TYR A 178 6.76 -4.31 4.14
C TYR A 178 8.07 -4.06 3.40
N LEU A 179 9.20 -3.86 4.09
CA LEU A 179 10.49 -3.70 3.42
C LEU A 179 10.77 -4.85 2.44
N TYR A 180 10.60 -6.09 2.89
CA TYR A 180 10.83 -7.27 2.04
C TYR A 180 9.79 -7.40 0.92
N LEU A 181 8.53 -7.05 1.18
CA LEU A 181 7.48 -7.08 0.18
C LEU A 181 7.71 -6.03 -0.93
N TYR A 182 8.12 -4.81 -0.57
CA TYR A 182 8.39 -3.73 -1.52
C TYR A 182 9.58 -4.04 -2.43
N LYS A 183 10.63 -4.69 -1.92
CA LYS A 183 11.82 -5.06 -2.71
C LYS A 183 11.50 -5.80 -4.00
N GLN A 184 10.49 -6.68 -3.96
CA GLN A 184 10.14 -7.55 -5.08
C GLN A 184 8.72 -7.28 -5.62
N GLY A 185 8.10 -6.15 -5.25
CA GLY A 185 6.79 -5.73 -5.76
C GLY A 185 5.61 -6.55 -5.23
N PHE A 186 5.76 -7.21 -4.08
CA PHE A 186 4.66 -7.88 -3.36
C PHE A 186 3.80 -6.91 -2.55
N ASP A 187 4.22 -5.64 -2.43
CA ASP A 187 3.39 -4.54 -1.93
C ASP A 187 2.27 -4.14 -2.92
N CYS A 188 2.34 -4.65 -4.16
CA CYS A 188 1.37 -4.51 -5.24
C CYS A 188 1.01 -3.05 -5.53
N ARG A 189 2.03 -2.28 -5.95
CA ARG A 189 1.95 -0.83 -6.15
C ARG A 189 1.52 -0.08 -4.88
N GLY A 190 1.77 -0.63 -3.70
CA GLY A 190 1.39 -0.06 -2.42
C GLY A 190 -0.06 -0.32 -1.97
N MET A 191 -0.82 -1.14 -2.70
CA MET A 191 -2.24 -1.42 -2.42
C MET A 191 -2.48 -2.48 -1.31
N LEU A 192 -1.44 -3.18 -0.87
CA LEU A 192 -1.55 -4.22 0.16
C LEU A 192 -1.61 -3.64 1.59
N ALA A 193 -2.60 -3.97 2.42
CA ALA A 193 -2.66 -3.59 3.84
C ALA A 193 -2.75 -4.81 4.78
N LEU A 194 -1.60 -5.31 5.24
CA LEU A 194 -1.49 -6.58 5.99
C LEU A 194 -2.18 -6.55 7.36
N ASP A 195 -2.02 -5.46 8.10
CA ASP A 195 -2.39 -5.37 9.52
C ASP A 195 -3.90 -5.49 9.78
N GLU A 196 -4.73 -5.30 8.76
CA GLU A 196 -6.17 -5.51 8.85
C GLU A 196 -6.50 -6.98 9.20
N PHE A 197 -5.78 -7.92 8.62
CA PHE A 197 -5.98 -9.35 8.87
C PHE A 197 -5.79 -9.68 10.36
N TYR A 198 -4.70 -9.20 10.94
CA TYR A 198 -4.38 -9.38 12.35
C TYR A 198 -5.46 -8.85 13.28
N ARG A 199 -6.03 -7.68 12.96
CA ARG A 199 -7.08 -7.09 13.80
C ARG A 199 -8.38 -7.88 13.75
N ARG A 200 -8.69 -8.50 12.60
CA ARG A 200 -9.89 -9.34 12.42
C ARG A 200 -9.75 -10.71 13.09
N ASP A 201 -8.53 -11.24 13.19
CA ASP A 201 -8.24 -12.53 13.83
C ASP A 201 -7.20 -12.41 14.96
N LEU A 202 -7.59 -11.73 16.05
CA LEU A 202 -6.72 -11.56 17.22
C LEU A 202 -6.43 -12.89 17.92
N ILE A 203 -7.39 -13.82 17.89
CA ILE A 203 -7.23 -15.15 18.52
C ILE A 203 -6.17 -15.94 17.76
N GLY A 204 -6.29 -16.03 16.42
CA GLY A 204 -5.31 -16.66 15.56
C GLY A 204 -3.94 -16.01 15.65
N LEU A 205 -3.88 -14.66 15.68
CA LEU A 205 -2.61 -13.95 15.89
C LEU A 205 -1.95 -14.36 17.21
N ASN A 206 -2.70 -14.38 18.31
CA ASN A 206 -2.16 -14.75 19.62
C ASN A 206 -1.69 -16.21 19.65
N MET A 207 -2.41 -17.13 19.00
CA MET A 207 -1.98 -18.52 18.86
C MET A 207 -0.70 -18.64 18.03
N ALA A 208 -0.61 -17.92 16.91
CA ALA A 208 0.57 -17.89 16.05
C ALA A 208 1.79 -17.32 16.78
N ILE A 209 1.64 -16.22 17.55
CA ILE A 209 2.71 -15.66 18.37
C ILE A 209 3.15 -16.64 19.47
N LYS A 210 2.20 -17.31 20.14
CA LYS A 210 2.54 -18.35 21.14
C LYS A 210 3.34 -19.49 20.52
N SER A 211 3.05 -19.86 19.27
CA SER A 211 3.78 -20.90 18.55
C SER A 211 5.27 -20.59 18.36
N LEU A 212 5.64 -19.31 18.26
CA LEU A 212 7.05 -18.88 18.13
C LEU A 212 7.89 -19.25 19.35
N LYS A 213 7.28 -19.28 20.55
CA LYS A 213 7.98 -19.61 21.80
C LYS A 213 7.97 -21.11 22.09
N ASN A 214 6.87 -21.78 21.76
CA ASN A 214 6.60 -23.15 22.20
C ASN A 214 7.10 -24.20 21.20
N ASN A 215 7.27 -23.84 19.93
CA ASN A 215 7.69 -24.77 18.89
C ASN A 215 9.13 -24.50 18.47
N LYS A 216 9.86 -25.56 18.13
CA LYS A 216 11.19 -25.46 17.50
C LYS A 216 11.11 -25.16 15.99
N SER A 217 10.02 -24.54 15.53
CA SER A 217 9.77 -24.32 14.11
C SER A 217 8.88 -23.11 13.85
N LEU A 218 9.21 -22.34 12.80
CA LEU A 218 8.41 -21.19 12.35
C LEU A 218 7.22 -21.59 11.46
N THR A 219 7.01 -22.89 11.19
CA THR A 219 6.01 -23.36 10.21
C THR A 219 4.61 -22.81 10.48
N LEU A 220 4.09 -22.94 11.72
CA LEU A 220 2.74 -22.46 12.06
C LEU A 220 2.62 -20.93 11.97
N TRP A 221 3.67 -20.21 12.36
CA TRP A 221 3.72 -18.76 12.19
C TRP A 221 3.67 -18.37 10.71
N LEU A 222 4.47 -19.03 9.87
CA LEU A 222 4.54 -18.73 8.44
C LEU A 222 3.23 -19.10 7.74
N GLU A 223 2.59 -20.21 8.08
CA GLU A 223 1.25 -20.53 7.57
C GLU A 223 0.23 -19.44 7.91
N PHE A 224 0.22 -18.96 9.15
CA PHE A 224 -0.67 -17.86 9.57
C PHE A 224 -0.35 -16.55 8.84
N PHE A 225 0.92 -16.15 8.81
CA PHE A 225 1.38 -14.92 8.17
C PHE A 225 1.08 -14.92 6.67
N VAL A 226 1.47 -15.98 5.96
CA VAL A 226 1.31 -16.08 4.50
C VAL A 226 -0.17 -16.19 4.12
N LYS A 227 -1.00 -16.86 4.93
CA LYS A 227 -2.46 -16.84 4.77
C LYS A 227 -3.00 -15.42 4.89
N GLY A 228 -2.57 -14.66 5.89
CA GLY A 228 -2.95 -13.26 6.07
C GLY A 228 -2.56 -12.39 4.88
N LEU A 229 -1.33 -12.55 4.39
CA LEU A 229 -0.82 -11.89 3.20
C LEU A 229 -1.67 -12.21 1.97
N TYR A 230 -1.96 -13.49 1.73
CA TYR A 230 -2.82 -13.90 0.61
C TYR A 230 -4.21 -13.28 0.68
N ILE A 231 -4.87 -13.31 1.84
CA ILE A 231 -6.21 -12.73 2.02
C ILE A 231 -6.20 -11.23 1.73
N GLN A 232 -5.21 -10.48 2.22
CA GLN A 232 -5.13 -9.04 1.97
C GLN A 232 -4.76 -8.72 0.53
N LEU A 233 -3.94 -9.55 -0.11
CA LEU A 233 -3.61 -9.41 -1.52
C LEU A 233 -4.83 -9.67 -2.41
N LEU A 234 -5.59 -10.75 -2.14
CA LEU A 234 -6.83 -11.05 -2.83
C LEU A 234 -7.83 -9.90 -2.66
N LYS A 235 -7.98 -9.37 -1.45
CA LYS A 235 -8.83 -8.19 -1.20
C LYS A 235 -8.41 -6.98 -2.05
N ALA A 236 -7.12 -6.70 -2.15
CA ALA A 236 -6.60 -5.61 -2.98
C ALA A 236 -6.88 -5.85 -4.48
N PHE A 237 -6.72 -7.10 -4.94
CA PHE A 237 -7.05 -7.50 -6.30
C PHE A 237 -8.53 -7.31 -6.63
N GLU A 238 -9.42 -7.79 -5.78
CA GLU A 238 -10.87 -7.65 -5.97
C GLU A 238 -11.29 -6.17 -6.01
N ALA A 239 -10.79 -5.33 -5.09
CA ALA A 239 -11.07 -3.90 -5.09
C ALA A 239 -10.60 -3.19 -6.37
N ALA A 240 -9.43 -3.60 -6.90
CA ALA A 240 -8.91 -3.08 -8.16
C ALA A 240 -9.76 -3.55 -9.36
N ARG A 241 -10.16 -4.82 -9.37
CA ARG A 241 -11.00 -5.43 -10.40
C ARG A 241 -12.39 -4.78 -10.44
N GLU A 242 -13.06 -4.64 -9.31
CA GLU A 242 -14.35 -3.94 -9.18
C GLU A 242 -14.25 -2.46 -9.57
N SER A 243 -13.13 -1.79 -9.26
CA SER A 243 -12.90 -0.41 -9.68
C SER A 243 -12.75 -0.26 -11.20
N LYS A 244 -12.29 -1.30 -11.90
CA LYS A 244 -12.27 -1.37 -13.37
C LYS A 244 -13.69 -1.52 -13.93
N PHE A 245 -14.53 -2.34 -13.30
CA PHE A 245 -15.92 -2.56 -13.75
C PHE A 245 -16.87 -1.41 -13.39
N SER A 246 -16.65 -0.73 -12.26
CA SER A 246 -17.37 0.51 -11.89
C SER A 246 -16.91 1.75 -12.66
N MET A 247 -15.85 1.62 -13.46
CA MET A 247 -15.61 2.47 -14.62
C MET A 247 -16.64 2.11 -15.69
N ASP A 248 -17.89 2.29 -15.32
CA ASP A 248 -19.05 1.99 -16.12
C ASP A 248 -19.18 3.10 -17.17
N ILE A 249 -18.33 2.98 -18.18
CA ILE A 249 -18.44 3.70 -19.45
C ILE A 249 -19.90 3.60 -19.94
N SER A 250 -20.62 2.51 -19.62
CA SER A 250 -22.05 2.35 -19.92
C SER A 250 -22.97 3.36 -19.19
N SER A 251 -22.90 3.52 -17.86
CA SER A 251 -23.77 4.49 -17.15
C SER A 251 -23.39 5.96 -17.38
N ALA A 252 -22.11 6.24 -17.66
CA ALA A 252 -21.66 7.59 -18.03
C ALA A 252 -22.10 7.96 -19.46
N LEU A 253 -21.89 7.06 -20.44
CA LEU A 253 -22.31 7.26 -21.83
C LEU A 253 -23.84 7.36 -21.99
N THR A 254 -24.62 6.61 -21.20
CA THR A 254 -26.09 6.69 -21.21
C THR A 254 -26.62 8.04 -20.70
N LYS A 255 -25.85 8.78 -19.88
CA LYS A 255 -26.16 10.14 -19.39
C LYS A 255 -25.53 11.27 -20.21
N LEU A 256 -24.83 10.95 -21.31
CA LEU A 256 -24.32 11.96 -22.23
C LEU A 256 -25.42 12.40 -23.21
N ASN A 257 -25.47 13.71 -23.48
CA ASN A 257 -26.27 14.20 -24.60
C ASN A 257 -25.58 13.88 -25.94
N ASN A 258 -26.31 14.03 -27.05
CA ASN A 258 -25.79 13.67 -28.38
C ASN A 258 -24.49 14.43 -28.72
N ARG A 259 -24.39 15.73 -28.39
CA ARG A 259 -23.16 16.52 -28.63
C ARG A 259 -21.95 15.94 -27.89
N GLN A 260 -22.13 15.57 -26.63
CA GLN A 260 -21.06 14.97 -25.81
C GLN A 260 -20.59 13.63 -26.40
N LYS A 261 -21.51 12.83 -26.95
CA LYS A 261 -21.17 11.57 -27.65
C LYS A 261 -20.42 11.82 -28.96
N GLU A 262 -20.87 12.80 -29.76
CA GLU A 262 -20.19 13.17 -31.01
C GLU A 262 -18.80 13.76 -30.77
N ILE A 263 -18.60 14.56 -29.70
CA ILE A 263 -17.27 15.03 -29.29
C ILE A 263 -16.33 13.84 -29.03
N LEU A 264 -16.81 12.79 -28.36
CA LEU A 264 -16.00 11.59 -28.14
C LEU A 264 -15.70 10.85 -29.45
N THR A 265 -16.68 10.76 -30.35
CA THR A 265 -16.51 10.13 -31.66
C THR A 265 -15.43 10.84 -32.50
N ILE A 266 -15.40 12.18 -32.46
CA ILE A 266 -14.34 12.98 -33.11
C ILE A 266 -12.95 12.68 -32.52
N LEU A 267 -12.89 12.46 -31.21
CA LEU A 267 -11.66 12.17 -30.48
C LEU A 267 -11.21 10.70 -30.56
N ASP A 268 -12.06 9.78 -30.99
CA ASP A 268 -11.70 8.36 -31.17
C ASP A 268 -10.70 8.16 -32.31
N VAL A 269 -10.56 9.15 -33.21
CA VAL A 269 -9.50 9.16 -34.22
C VAL A 269 -8.14 9.37 -33.54
N PRO A 270 -7.15 8.46 -33.70
CA PRO A 270 -5.86 8.57 -33.05
C PRO A 270 -5.15 9.90 -33.33
N GLY A 271 -4.64 10.55 -32.27
CA GLY A 271 -3.95 11.84 -32.37
C GLY A 271 -4.86 13.06 -32.51
N SER A 272 -6.19 12.87 -32.57
CA SER A 272 -7.14 13.98 -32.60
C SER A 272 -7.14 14.80 -31.31
N LYS A 273 -7.26 16.10 -31.48
CA LYS A 273 -7.41 17.08 -30.39
C LYS A 273 -8.59 17.98 -30.69
N ILE A 274 -9.32 18.36 -29.65
CA ILE A 274 -10.44 19.30 -29.77
C ILE A 274 -10.22 20.50 -28.86
N THR A 275 -10.57 21.69 -29.34
CA THR A 275 -10.57 22.91 -28.52
C THR A 275 -12.00 23.37 -28.29
N ASN A 276 -12.19 24.26 -27.32
CA ASN A 276 -13.50 24.87 -27.09
C ASN A 276 -14.04 25.56 -28.36
N LYS A 277 -13.17 26.24 -29.13
CA LYS A 277 -13.55 26.92 -30.37
C LYS A 277 -13.98 25.93 -31.46
N VAL A 278 -13.36 24.75 -31.53
CA VAL A 278 -13.79 23.68 -32.44
C VAL A 278 -15.18 23.18 -32.05
N VAL A 279 -15.45 22.91 -30.77
CA VAL A 279 -16.79 22.50 -30.30
C VAL A 279 -17.86 23.56 -30.64
N GLN A 280 -17.57 24.85 -30.42
CA GLN A 280 -18.49 25.93 -30.78
C GLN A 280 -18.83 25.92 -32.27
N ASN A 281 -17.81 25.79 -33.13
CA ASN A 281 -17.98 25.84 -34.58
C ASN A 281 -18.70 24.61 -35.14
N THR A 282 -18.37 23.43 -34.63
CA THR A 282 -18.95 22.14 -35.06
C THR A 282 -20.41 22.03 -34.65
N PHE A 283 -20.76 22.38 -33.41
CA PHE A 283 -22.10 22.18 -32.88
C PHE A 283 -22.98 23.44 -32.84
N LYS A 284 -22.45 24.57 -33.33
CA LYS A 284 -23.12 25.89 -33.33
C LYS A 284 -23.65 26.29 -31.95
N VAL A 285 -22.82 26.15 -30.92
CA VAL A 285 -23.16 26.48 -29.52
C VAL A 285 -22.30 27.61 -28.98
N SER A 286 -22.78 28.26 -27.92
CA SER A 286 -22.00 29.29 -27.20
C SER A 286 -20.73 28.72 -26.58
N GLN A 287 -19.74 29.60 -26.33
CA GLN A 287 -18.52 29.26 -25.58
C GLN A 287 -18.83 28.61 -24.22
N ILE A 288 -19.83 29.13 -23.50
CA ILE A 288 -20.21 28.63 -22.18
C ILE A 288 -20.76 27.21 -22.28
N THR A 289 -21.60 26.94 -23.28
CA THR A 289 -22.15 25.60 -23.53
C THR A 289 -21.03 24.61 -23.90
N ALA A 290 -20.11 25.00 -24.79
CA ALA A 290 -18.96 24.18 -25.15
C ALA A 290 -18.05 23.88 -23.94
N SER A 291 -17.80 24.89 -23.09
CA SER A 291 -17.06 24.71 -21.83
C SER A 291 -17.77 23.73 -20.91
N ARG A 292 -19.09 23.82 -20.77
CA ARG A 292 -19.87 22.93 -19.92
C ARG A 292 -19.83 21.48 -20.42
N ASP A 293 -19.95 21.27 -21.74
CA ASP A 293 -19.87 19.94 -22.36
C ASP A 293 -18.46 19.33 -22.15
N LEU A 294 -17.39 20.08 -22.42
CA LEU A 294 -16.01 19.63 -22.21
C LEU A 294 -15.67 19.39 -20.73
N THR A 295 -16.09 20.27 -19.83
CA THR A 295 -15.90 20.10 -18.38
C THR A 295 -16.63 18.87 -17.87
N LYS A 296 -17.85 18.59 -18.36
CA LYS A 296 -18.57 17.38 -17.97
C LYS A 296 -17.82 16.12 -18.44
N LEU A 297 -17.37 16.08 -19.69
CA LEU A 297 -16.59 14.96 -20.23
C LEU A 297 -15.27 14.75 -19.47
N HIS A 298 -14.57 15.84 -19.12
CA HIS A 298 -13.36 15.81 -18.31
C HIS A 298 -13.64 15.30 -16.88
N ASN A 299 -14.69 15.79 -16.22
CA ASN A 299 -15.04 15.36 -14.86
C ASN A 299 -15.43 13.87 -14.81
N LEU A 300 -16.06 13.38 -15.89
CA LEU A 300 -16.34 11.96 -16.10
C LEU A 300 -15.09 11.14 -16.49
N ASN A 301 -13.93 11.78 -16.66
CA ASN A 301 -12.65 11.18 -17.06
C ASN A 301 -12.75 10.49 -18.43
N LEU A 302 -13.49 11.07 -19.38
CA LEU A 302 -13.62 10.57 -20.76
C LEU A 302 -12.66 11.26 -21.74
N ILE A 303 -12.10 12.41 -21.35
CA ILE A 303 -11.12 13.19 -22.10
C ILE A 303 -10.06 13.77 -21.15
N PHE A 304 -8.83 13.94 -21.64
CA PHE A 304 -7.76 14.67 -20.95
C PHE A 304 -7.74 16.14 -21.36
N VAL A 305 -7.33 17.03 -20.45
CA VAL A 305 -7.11 18.44 -20.72
C VAL A 305 -5.63 18.75 -20.78
N HIS A 306 -5.24 19.57 -21.74
CA HIS A 306 -3.86 19.99 -22.00
C HIS A 306 -3.78 21.51 -22.18
N GLY A 307 -2.65 22.11 -21.81
CA GLY A 307 -2.43 23.56 -21.90
C GLY A 307 -3.05 24.36 -20.76
N LYS A 308 -2.96 25.69 -20.83
CA LYS A 308 -3.53 26.62 -19.84
C LYS A 308 -4.12 27.85 -20.53
N GLY A 309 -5.29 28.30 -20.07
CA GLY A 309 -5.94 29.50 -20.60
C GLY A 309 -6.30 29.36 -22.09
N ARG A 310 -5.80 30.26 -22.93
CA ARG A 310 -6.11 30.29 -24.38
C ARG A 310 -5.52 29.12 -25.17
N SER A 311 -4.54 28.39 -24.64
CA SER A 311 -3.95 27.21 -25.28
C SER A 311 -4.59 25.88 -24.88
N THR A 312 -5.76 25.91 -24.22
CA THR A 312 -6.41 24.70 -23.72
C THR A 312 -6.98 23.84 -24.85
N TYR A 313 -6.59 22.57 -24.90
CA TYR A 313 -7.16 21.56 -25.80
C TYR A 313 -7.38 20.25 -25.06
N TYR A 314 -8.16 19.36 -25.66
CA TYR A 314 -8.56 18.09 -25.07
C TYR A 314 -8.28 16.93 -26.01
N THR A 315 -7.88 15.78 -25.47
CA THR A 315 -7.63 14.54 -26.21
C THR A 315 -8.45 13.40 -25.60
N ARG A 316 -8.60 12.30 -26.34
CA ARG A 316 -9.14 11.06 -25.77
C ARG A 316 -8.23 10.52 -24.67
N VAL A 317 -8.83 9.75 -23.76
CA VAL A 317 -8.10 8.96 -22.75
C VAL A 317 -7.31 7.85 -23.40
#